data_AF-K1TKT9-F1
#
_entry.id   AF-K1TKT9-F1
#
_cell.length_a   1.000
_cell.length_b   1.000
_cell.length_c   1.000
_cell.angle_alpha   90.00
_cell.angle_beta   90.00
_cell.angle_gamma   90.00
#
_symmetry.space_group_name_H-M   'P 1'
#
loop_
_entity.id
_entity.type
_entity.pdbx_description
1 polymer ?
#
loop_
_entity_poly.entity_id
_entity_poly.type
_entity_poly.pdbx_seq_one_letter_code
_entity_poly.pdbx_strand_id
1 'polypeptide(L)' 'TREDVARPLYEVASTHTARKTFIGNLYRQVKDPNLIASMSGHSEGSRAFARYRKIDDEMKKELVNLLD' A
#
# COMPACT_ATOMS: atom_id res chain seq x y z
N THR A 1 -15.28 18.08 -9.86
CA THR A 1 -14.17 17.15 -9.52
C THR A 1 -12.87 17.87 -9.77
N ARG A 2 -11.79 17.52 -9.05
CA ARG A 2 -10.48 18.15 -9.27
C ARG A 2 -9.97 17.70 -10.65
N GLU A 3 -9.54 18.62 -11.51
CA GLU A 3 -8.96 18.27 -12.80
C GLU A 3 -7.54 17.73 -12.63
N ASP A 4 -7.20 16.68 -13.36
CA ASP A 4 -5.86 16.10 -13.35
C ASP A 4 -4.91 17.00 -14.14
N VAL A 5 -3.91 17.55 -13.46
CA VAL A 5 -2.90 18.44 -14.03
C VAL A 5 -1.53 17.83 -13.81
N ALA A 6 -0.77 17.66 -14.90
CA ALA A 6 0.62 17.20 -14.82
C ALA A 6 1.51 18.25 -14.16
N ARG A 7 2.33 17.83 -13.20
CA ARG A 7 3.30 18.69 -12.50
C ARG A 7 4.65 18.00 -12.36
N PRO A 8 5.76 18.76 -12.35
CA PRO A 8 7.09 18.21 -12.09
C PRO A 8 7.16 17.44 -10.77
N LEU A 9 7.98 16.37 -10.73
CA LEU A 9 8.08 15.50 -9.56
C LEU A 9 8.48 16.22 -8.28
N TYR A 10 9.39 17.19 -8.36
CA TYR A 10 9.85 17.95 -7.19
C TYR A 10 8.74 18.78 -6.52
N GLU A 11 7.65 19.07 -7.23
CA GLU A 11 6.49 19.79 -6.68
C GLU A 11 5.50 18.87 -5.95
N VAL A 12 5.51 17.58 -6.28
CA VAL A 12 4.52 16.59 -5.77
C VAL A 12 5.15 15.54 -4.86
N ALA A 13 6.47 15.35 -4.93
CA ALA A 13 7.21 14.47 -4.06
C ALA A 13 7.14 15.00 -2.62
N SER A 14 6.68 14.15 -1.71
CA SER A 14 6.56 14.49 -0.30
C SER A 14 6.99 13.29 0.54
N THR A 15 7.27 13.52 1.82
CA THR A 15 7.50 12.45 2.80
C THR A 15 6.32 11.47 2.85
N HIS A 16 5.09 11.97 2.68
CA HIS A 16 3.91 11.13 2.60
C HIS A 16 3.90 10.27 1.32
N THR A 17 4.27 10.84 0.16
CA THR A 17 4.42 10.09 -1.10
C THR A 17 5.46 8.97 -0.94
N ALA A 18 6.61 9.27 -0.34
CA ALA A 18 7.63 8.26 -0.03
C ALA A 18 7.10 7.14 0.88
N ARG A 19 6.33 7.49 1.92
CA ARG A 19 5.69 6.52 2.82
C ARG A 19 4.69 5.63 2.08
N LYS A 20 3.88 6.17 1.16
CA LYS A 20 2.96 5.38 0.33
C LYS A 20 3.71 4.38 -0.55
N THR A 21 4.77 4.82 -1.22
CA THR A 21 5.61 3.97 -2.08
C THR A 21 6.28 2.87 -1.27
N PHE A 22 6.83 3.20 -0.11
CA PHE A 22 7.44 2.24 0.80
C PHE A 22 6.46 1.14 1.22
N ILE A 23 5.26 1.50 1.68
CA ILE A 23 4.23 0.53 2.10
C ILE A 23 3.76 -0.33 0.92
N GLY A 24 3.54 0.26 -0.25
CA GLY A 24 3.13 -0.47 -1.46
C GLY A 24 4.16 -1.50 -1.92
N ASN A 25 5.46 -1.16 -1.86
CA ASN A 25 6.53 -2.10 -2.19
C ASN A 25 6.63 -3.25 -1.17
N LEU A 26 6.47 -2.95 0.13
CA LEU A 26 6.49 -3.97 1.18
C LEU A 26 5.35 -4.98 1.05
N TYR A 27 4.16 -4.54 0.65
CA TYR A 27 3.03 -5.44 0.42
C TYR A 27 3.30 -6.52 -0.63
N ARG A 28 4.16 -6.25 -1.61
CA ARG A 28 4.58 -7.25 -2.62
C ARG A 28 5.60 -8.26 -2.08
N GLN A 29 6.41 -7.86 -1.10
CA GLN A 29 7.50 -8.68 -0.58
C GLN A 29 7.10 -9.46 0.68
N VAL A 30 6.20 -8.91 1.48
CA VAL A 30 5.78 -9.45 2.77
C VAL A 30 4.27 -9.66 2.73
N LYS A 31 3.85 -10.93 2.78
CA LYS A 31 2.43 -11.32 2.71
C LYS A 31 1.67 -11.10 4.03
N ASP A 32 2.34 -10.70 5.11
CA ASP A 32 1.72 -10.39 6.42
C ASP A 32 1.41 -8.88 6.58
N PRO A 33 0.11 -8.48 6.55
CA PRO A 33 -0.31 -7.10 6.73
C PRO A 33 0.02 -6.52 8.12
N ASN A 34 0.07 -7.34 9.18
CA ASN A 34 0.28 -6.86 10.55
C ASN A 34 1.74 -6.43 10.75
N LEU A 35 2.68 -7.19 10.21
CA LEU A 35 4.09 -6.84 10.21
C LEU A 35 4.34 -5.51 9.48
N ILE A 36 3.75 -5.32 8.30
CA ILE A 36 3.87 -4.08 7.53
C ILE A 36 3.23 -2.90 8.28
N ALA A 37 2.07 -3.10 8.91
CA ALA A 37 1.40 -2.07 9.71
C ALA A 37 2.31 -1.57 10.85
N SER A 38 2.93 -2.49 11.58
CA SER A 38 3.88 -2.20 12.66
C SER A 38 5.10 -1.42 12.15
N MET A 39 5.77 -1.90 11.09
CA MET A 39 6.94 -1.25 10.50
C MET A 39 6.65 0.14 9.96
N SER A 40 5.42 0.38 9.50
CA SER A 40 5.00 1.67 8.96
C SER A 40 4.37 2.59 9.99
N GLY A 41 4.35 2.21 11.28
CA GLY A 41 3.84 3.01 12.39
C GLY A 41 2.33 3.23 12.36
N HIS A 42 1.57 2.24 11.89
CA HIS A 42 0.11 2.26 11.95
C HIS A 42 -0.37 1.49 13.18
N SER A 43 -1.38 2.05 13.85
CA SER A 43 -2.10 1.33 14.89
C SER A 43 -2.84 0.13 14.32
N GLU A 44 -3.07 -0.87 15.17
CA GLU A 44 -3.93 -2.00 14.84
C GLU A 44 -5.31 -1.51 14.35
N GLY A 45 -5.87 -2.17 13.34
CA GLY A 45 -7.17 -1.78 12.77
C GLY A 45 -7.20 -0.42 12.04
N SER A 46 -6.05 0.23 11.80
CA SER A 46 -6.00 1.55 11.18
C SER A 46 -6.77 1.62 9.84
N ARG A 47 -7.80 2.48 9.80
CA ARG A 47 -8.53 2.81 8.56
C ARG A 47 -7.61 3.37 7.47
N ALA A 48 -6.53 4.07 7.87
CA ALA A 48 -5.56 4.62 6.94
C ALA A 48 -4.73 3.52 6.28
N PHE A 49 -4.34 2.52 7.06
CA PHE A 49 -3.59 1.35 6.57
C PHE A 49 -4.46 0.42 5.71
N ALA A 50 -5.74 0.26 6.06
CA ALA A 50 -6.67 -0.57 5.30
C ALA A 50 -6.78 -0.20 3.81
N ARG A 51 -6.43 1.04 3.43
CA ARG A 51 -6.41 1.48 2.02
C ARG A 51 -5.36 0.75 1.17
N TYR A 52 -4.27 0.27 1.75
CA TYR A 52 -3.26 -0.51 1.04
C TYR A 52 -3.70 -1.97 0.84
N ARG A 53 -4.59 -2.49 1.69
CA ARG A 53 -5.15 -3.86 1.54
C ARG A 53 -6.02 -4.04 0.31
N LYS A 54 -6.59 -2.95 -0.24
CA LYS A 54 -7.45 -2.99 -1.43
C LYS A 54 -6.65 -3.18 -2.73
N ILE A 55 -5.33 -3.22 -2.64
CA ILE A 55 -4.46 -3.28 -3.81
C ILE A 55 -3.73 -4.62 -3.72
N ASP A 56 -4.37 -5.68 -4.22
CA ASP A 56 -3.74 -6.78 -4.98
C ASP A 56 -4.75 -7.92 -5.17
N ASP A 57 -5.48 -7.90 -6.29
CA ASP A 57 -6.37 -9.00 -6.68
C ASP A 57 -5.59 -10.20 -7.27
N GLU A 58 -4.32 -10.01 -7.62
CA GLU A 58 -3.40 -11.06 -8.08
C GLU A 58 -2.98 -11.94 -6.91
N MET A 59 -2.61 -11.35 -5.76
CA MET A 59 -2.30 -12.08 -4.53
C MET A 59 -3.48 -12.92 -4.03
N LYS A 60 -4.73 -12.45 -4.21
CA LYS A 60 -5.92 -13.25 -3.89
C LYS A 60 -6.03 -14.48 -4.79
N LYS A 61 -5.80 -14.32 -6.10
CA LYS A 61 -5.81 -15.44 -7.05
C LYS A 61 -4.71 -16.46 -6.71
N GLU A 62 -3.50 -16.00 -6.41
CA GLU A 62 -2.41 -16.90 -5.98
C GLU A 62 -2.79 -17.71 -4.72
N LEU A 63 -3.40 -17.08 -3.71
CA LEU A 63 -3.78 -17.77 -2.48
C LEU A 63 -4.89 -18.79 -2.68
N VAL A 64 -5.86 -18.51 -3.57
CA VAL A 64 -6.91 -19.48 -3.92
C VAL A 64 -6.32 -20.67 -4.67
N ASN A 65 -5.39 -20.43 -5.61
CA ASN A 65 -4.73 -21.50 -6.36
C ASN A 65 -3.85 -22.43 -5.49
N LEU A 66 -3.46 -22.01 -4.28
CA LEU A 66 -2.76 -22.86 -3.31
C LEU A 66 -3.69 -23.83 -2.56
N LEU A 67 -5.01 -23.66 -2.69
CA LEU A 67 -6.03 -24.50 -2.03
C LEU A 67 -6.61 -25.57 -2.97
N ASP A 68 -6.29 -25.53 -4.26
CA ASP A 68 -6.59 -26.58 -5.25
C ASP A 68 -5.54 -27.71 -5.20
#